data_AF-A0A2N4S5L7-F1
#
_entry.id   AF-A0A2N4S5L7-F1
#
_cell.length_a   1.000
_cell.length_b   1.000
_cell.length_c   1.000
_cell.angle_alpha   90.00
_cell.angle_beta   90.00
_cell.angle_gamma   90.00
#
_symmetry.space_group_name_H-M   'P 1'
#
loop_
_entity.id
_entity.type
_entity.pdbx_description
1 polymer ?
#
loop_
_entity_poly.entity_id
_entity_poly.type
_entity_poly.pdbx_seq_one_letter_code
_entity_poly.pdbx_strand_id
1 'polypeptide(L)'
;MIKVLYYYYYLFYKNIWKDNDPHLTTILSLSFIFSLIVNGIVDIILASFFSLYLNKYIRIGILIVIILIMHSFFRKERRKEILKSKPMIYNHIISKIISIVFLIIGVFFHYFNADIVRNILK
;
A
#
# COMPACT_ATOMS: atom_id res chain seq x y z
N MET A 1 4.73 2.43 11.95
CA MET A 1 4.17 1.39 11.05
C MET A 1 4.62 1.53 9.60
N ILE A 2 4.39 2.65 8.90
CA ILE A 2 4.78 2.81 7.47
C ILE A 2 6.28 2.60 7.20
N LYS A 3 7.15 3.06 8.10
CA LYS A 3 8.62 2.86 8.02
C LYS A 3 9.01 1.38 8.06
N VAL A 4 8.23 0.58 8.79
CA VAL A 4 8.43 -0.88 8.95
C VAL A 4 8.04 -1.56 7.65
N LEU A 5 6.84 -1.27 7.13
CA LEU A 5 6.40 -1.77 5.82
C LEU A 5 7.42 -1.44 4.73
N TYR A 6 7.82 -0.16 4.63
CA TYR A 6 8.86 0.26 3.70
C TYR A 6 10.17 -0.53 3.87
N TYR A 7 10.66 -0.70 5.09
CA TYR A 7 11.90 -1.43 5.35
C TYR A 7 11.83 -2.90 4.89
N TYR A 8 10.75 -3.60 5.21
CA TYR A 8 10.60 -5.02 4.85
C TYR A 8 10.37 -5.22 3.35
N TYR A 9 9.59 -4.36 2.70
CA TYR A 9 9.41 -4.39 1.25
C TYR A 9 10.72 -4.05 0.54
N TYR A 10 11.46 -3.05 1.02
CA TYR A 10 12.79 -2.72 0.50
C TYR A 10 13.76 -3.89 0.61
N LEU A 11 13.79 -4.57 1.76
CA LEU A 11 14.61 -5.77 1.93
C LEU A 11 14.20 -6.90 0.98
N PHE A 12 12.89 -7.08 0.75
CA PHE A 12 12.39 -8.05 -0.21
C PHE A 12 12.87 -7.74 -1.62
N TYR A 13 12.65 -6.51 -2.11
CA TYR A 13 13.08 -6.11 -3.45
C TYR A 13 14.60 -6.12 -3.61
N LYS A 14 15.34 -5.73 -2.57
CA LYS A 14 16.81 -5.72 -2.62
C LYS A 14 17.43 -7.12 -2.56
N ASN A 15 16.99 -7.97 -1.63
CA ASN A 15 17.71 -9.21 -1.32
C ASN A 15 17.12 -10.43 -2.02
N ILE A 16 15.78 -10.48 -2.16
CA ILE A 16 15.08 -11.64 -2.75
C ILE A 16 14.90 -11.41 -4.24
N TRP A 17 14.32 -10.28 -4.63
CA TRP A 17 14.09 -9.95 -6.04
C TRP A 17 15.35 -9.45 -6.77
N LYS A 18 16.29 -8.84 -6.03
CA LYS A 18 17.51 -8.20 -6.56
C LYS A 18 17.21 -7.14 -7.62
N ASP A 19 16.25 -6.28 -7.33
CA ASP A 19 15.90 -5.13 -8.18
C ASP A 19 17.09 -4.14 -8.31
N ASN A 20 17.20 -3.50 -9.47
CA ASN A 20 18.19 -2.47 -9.76
C ASN A 20 17.91 -1.18 -8.98
N ASP A 21 16.63 -0.81 -8.81
CA ASP A 21 16.23 0.30 -7.93
C ASP A 21 15.18 -0.16 -6.90
N PRO A 22 15.62 -0.84 -5.83
CA PRO A 22 14.71 -1.35 -4.82
C PRO A 22 14.00 -0.23 -4.07
N HIS A 23 14.50 1.01 -4.11
CA HIS A 23 13.85 2.14 -3.47
C HIS A 23 12.60 2.59 -4.24
N LEU A 24 12.76 2.84 -5.54
CA LEU A 24 11.64 3.25 -6.39
C LEU A 24 10.56 2.17 -6.44
N THR A 25 10.96 0.91 -6.65
CA THR A 25 10.01 -0.22 -6.67
C THR A 25 9.26 -0.33 -5.35
N THR A 26 9.94 -0.20 -4.20
CA THR A 26 9.26 -0.21 -2.89
C THR A 26 8.23 0.90 -2.77
N ILE A 27 8.57 2.13 -3.18
CA ILE A 27 7.63 3.25 -3.13
C ILE A 27 6.41 2.96 -4.01
N LEU A 28 6.62 2.54 -5.25
CA LEU A 28 5.54 2.28 -6.19
C LEU A 28 4.64 1.14 -5.71
N SER A 29 5.21 0.01 -5.30
CA SER A 29 4.46 -1.14 -4.81
C SER A 29 3.69 -0.82 -3.54
N LEU A 30 4.32 -0.13 -2.58
CA LEU A 30 3.64 0.26 -1.34
C LEU A 30 2.50 1.25 -1.64
N SER A 31 2.74 2.23 -2.50
CA SER A 31 1.72 3.21 -2.93
C SER A 31 0.55 2.53 -3.62
N PHE A 32 0.83 1.56 -4.48
CA PHE A 32 -0.19 0.78 -5.16
C PHE A 32 -1.06 0.00 -4.18
N ILE A 33 -0.47 -0.74 -3.25
CA ILE A 33 -1.21 -1.49 -2.21
C ILE A 33 -2.06 -0.54 -1.36
N PHE A 34 -1.51 0.59 -0.92
CA PHE A 34 -2.28 1.60 -0.20
C PHE A 34 -3.45 2.14 -1.03
N SER A 35 -3.25 2.41 -2.32
CA SER A 35 -4.31 2.90 -3.19
C SER A 35 -5.44 1.89 -3.35
N LEU A 36 -5.15 0.58 -3.38
CA LEU A 36 -6.17 -0.46 -3.48
C LEU A 36 -7.06 -0.46 -2.23
N ILE A 37 -6.44 -0.40 -1.06
CA ILE A 37 -7.16 -0.37 0.22
C ILE A 37 -8.00 0.91 0.33
N VAL A 38 -7.40 2.08 0.04
CA VAL A 38 -8.11 3.37 0.09
C VAL A 38 -9.28 3.39 -0.89
N ASN A 39 -9.06 3.02 -2.15
CA ASN A 39 -10.12 2.98 -3.15
C ASN A 39 -11.24 2.03 -2.74
N GLY A 40 -10.90 0.85 -2.22
CA GLY A 40 -11.88 -0.13 -1.77
C GLY A 40 -12.72 0.36 -0.59
N ILE A 41 -12.09 0.96 0.42
CA ILE A 41 -12.83 1.55 1.56
C ILE A 41 -13.75 2.68 1.09
N VAL A 42 -13.25 3.59 0.25
CA VAL A 42 -14.06 4.72 -0.23
C VAL A 42 -15.24 4.23 -1.07
N ASP A 43 -15.04 3.24 -1.93
CA ASP A 43 -16.13 2.63 -2.69
C ASP A 43 -17.21 2.01 -1.80
N ILE A 44 -16.80 1.25 -0.78
CA ILE A 44 -17.75 0.63 0.17
C ILE A 44 -18.57 1.72 0.86
N ILE A 45 -17.93 2.77 1.35
CA ILE A 45 -18.62 3.90 2.02
C ILE A 45 -19.59 4.59 1.04
N LEU A 46 -19.15 4.88 -0.19
CA LEU A 46 -20.00 5.54 -1.17
C LEU A 46 -21.21 4.67 -1.57
N ALA A 47 -21.00 3.37 -1.71
CA ALA A 47 -22.06 2.43 -2.03
C ALA A 47 -23.07 2.33 -0.88
N SER A 48 -22.60 2.23 0.36
CA SER A 48 -23.46 2.06 1.53
C SER A 48 -24.30 3.29 1.88
N PHE A 49 -23.76 4.49 1.72
CA PHE A 49 -24.46 5.72 2.13
C PHE A 49 -25.14 6.47 0.98
N PHE A 50 -24.60 6.38 -0.23
CA PHE A 50 -25.03 7.21 -1.36
C PHE A 50 -25.47 6.38 -2.58
N SER A 51 -25.34 5.05 -2.55
CA SER A 51 -25.58 4.18 -3.69
C SER A 51 -24.75 4.55 -4.93
N LEU A 52 -23.53 5.05 -4.71
CA LEU A 52 -22.58 5.47 -5.75
C LEU A 52 -21.29 4.65 -5.70
N TYR A 53 -20.51 4.68 -6.78
CA TYR A 53 -19.17 4.10 -6.83
C TYR A 53 -18.18 5.05 -7.52
N LEU A 54 -16.89 4.94 -7.20
CA LEU A 54 -15.87 5.81 -7.79
C LEU A 54 -15.66 5.51 -9.27
N ASN A 55 -15.64 6.57 -10.08
CA ASN A 55 -15.17 6.52 -11.46
C ASN A 55 -13.70 6.08 -11.53
N LYS A 56 -13.36 5.25 -12.52
CA LYS A 56 -12.00 4.76 -12.80
C LYS A 56 -10.94 5.86 -12.82
N TYR A 57 -11.23 7.02 -13.42
CA TYR A 57 -10.27 8.13 -13.49
C TYR A 57 -9.95 8.71 -12.11
N ILE A 58 -10.94 8.80 -11.21
CA ILE A 58 -10.74 9.30 -9.85
C ILE A 58 -9.87 8.32 -9.05
N ARG A 59 -10.06 7.01 -9.23
CA ARG A 59 -9.22 5.97 -8.60
C ARG A 59 -7.76 6.09 -9.02
N ILE A 60 -7.50 6.37 -10.30
CA ILE A 60 -6.15 6.61 -10.81
C ILE A 60 -5.58 7.91 -10.20
N GLY A 61 -6.39 8.96 -10.08
CA GLY A 61 -6.00 10.19 -9.39
C GLY A 61 -5.56 9.94 -7.94
N ILE A 62 -6.33 9.14 -7.19
CA ILE A 62 -5.98 8.73 -5.81
C ILE A 62 -4.63 8.01 -5.77
N LEU A 63 -4.39 7.08 -6.70
CA LEU A 63 -3.09 6.39 -6.81
C LEU A 63 -1.94 7.39 -7.03
N ILE A 64 -2.08 8.32 -7.97
CA ILE A 64 -1.04 9.32 -8.27
C ILE A 64 -0.75 10.17 -7.03
N VAL A 65 -1.79 10.64 -6.34
CA VAL A 65 -1.63 11.41 -5.10
C VAL A 65 -0.89 10.62 -4.04
N ILE A 66 -1.23 9.34 -3.84
CA ILE A 66 -0.55 8.46 -2.87
C ILE A 66 0.92 8.26 -3.25
N ILE A 67 1.23 8.06 -4.53
CA ILE A 67 2.61 7.94 -5.02
C ILE A 67 3.41 9.20 -4.67
N LEU A 68 2.86 10.38 -4.94
CA LEU A 68 3.51 11.66 -4.63
C LEU A 68 3.74 11.83 -3.13
N ILE A 69 2.75 11.48 -2.30
CA ILE A 69 2.88 11.52 -0.84
C ILE A 69 3.98 10.57 -0.36
N MET A 70 3.99 9.31 -0.82
CA MET A 70 4.99 8.32 -0.42
C MET A 70 6.40 8.71 -0.89
N HIS A 71 6.52 9.20 -2.12
CA HIS A 71 7.78 9.68 -2.66
C HIS A 71 8.34 10.86 -1.84
N SER A 72 7.48 11.82 -1.48
CA SER A 72 7.87 12.94 -0.62
C SER A 72 8.23 12.49 0.80
N PHE A 73 7.52 11.50 1.35
CA PHE A 73 7.75 11.00 2.70
C PHE A 73 9.06 10.24 2.84
N PHE A 74 9.45 9.44 1.84
CA PHE A 74 10.64 8.57 1.84
C PHE A 74 11.86 9.18 1.14
N ARG A 75 12.03 10.51 1.23
CA ARG A 75 13.23 11.20 0.72
C ARG A 75 14.54 10.60 1.24
N LYS A 76 15.62 10.82 0.47
CA LYS A 76 16.93 10.19 0.61
C LYS A 76 17.50 10.17 2.04
N GLU A 77 17.34 11.25 2.79
CA GLU A 77 17.81 11.37 4.18
C GLU A 77 17.05 10.42 5.11
N ARG A 78 15.71 10.49 5.08
CA ARG A 78 14.83 9.64 5.87
C ARG A 78 14.97 8.16 5.52
N ARG A 79 15.23 7.84 4.25
CA ARG A 79 15.56 6.48 3.81
C ARG A 79 16.82 5.96 4.51
N LYS A 80 17.90 6.74 4.55
CA LYS A 80 19.15 6.34 5.21
C LYS A 80 18.92 6.07 6.70
N GLU A 81 18.13 6.90 7.38
CA GLU A 81 17.77 6.70 8.78
C GLU A 81 16.97 5.41 9.00
N ILE A 82 16.00 5.11 8.13
CA ILE A 82 15.19 3.89 8.22
C ILE A 82 16.06 2.64 8.05
N LEU A 83 16.98 2.65 7.08
CA LEU A 83 17.88 1.52 6.85
C LEU A 83 18.87 1.30 8.00
N LYS A 84 19.30 2.38 8.66
CA LYS A 84 20.16 2.31 9.85
C LYS A 84 19.40 1.82 11.08
N SER A 85 18.20 2.35 11.30
CA SER A 85 17.39 2.05 12.49
C SER A 85 16.72 0.68 12.46
N LYS A 86 16.59 0.04 11.27
CA LYS A 86 15.99 -1.29 11.09
C LYS A 86 14.67 -1.44 11.86
N PRO A 87 13.67 -0.60 11.56
CA PRO A 87 12.49 -0.47 12.40
C PRO A 87 11.71 -1.80 12.45
N MET A 88 11.23 -2.15 13.64
CA MET A 88 10.42 -3.34 13.89
C MET A 88 9.23 -3.01 14.80
N ILE A 89 8.19 -3.82 14.69
CA ILE A 89 7.00 -3.84 15.55
C ILE A 89 7.10 -5.11 16.39
N TYR A 90 7.37 -4.96 17.69
CA TYR A 90 7.63 -6.02 18.68
C TYR A 90 8.85 -6.91 18.36
N ASN A 91 8.82 -7.64 17.24
CA ASN A 91 9.90 -8.50 16.76
C ASN A 91 9.96 -8.48 15.22
N HIS A 92 11.10 -8.86 14.65
CA HIS A 92 11.29 -8.95 13.22
C HIS A 92 10.37 -9.96 12.54
N ILE A 93 10.02 -11.07 13.21
CA ILE A 93 9.08 -12.08 12.70
C ILE A 93 7.68 -11.46 12.56
N ILE A 94 7.19 -10.82 13.62
CA ILE A 94 5.88 -10.15 13.64
C ILE A 94 5.82 -9.07 12.55
N SER A 95 6.90 -8.30 12.39
CA SER A 95 6.96 -7.25 11.37
C SER A 95 6.90 -7.78 9.94
N LYS A 96 7.52 -8.94 9.68
CA LYS A 96 7.38 -9.65 8.39
C LYS A 96 5.94 -10.12 8.17
N ILE A 97 5.34 -10.76 9.18
CA ILE A 97 3.95 -11.23 9.12
C ILE A 97 3.01 -10.06 8.83
N ILE A 98 3.14 -8.94 9.54
CA ILE A 98 2.34 -7.72 9.29
C ILE A 98 2.52 -7.23 7.85
N SER A 99 3.74 -7.26 7.31
CA SER A 99 4.02 -6.83 5.94
C SER A 99 3.34 -7.72 4.89
N ILE A 100 3.28 -9.04 5.15
CA ILE A 100 2.58 -10.03 4.32
C ILE A 100 1.06 -9.85 4.44
N VAL A 101 0.53 -9.72 5.66
CA VAL A 101 -0.90 -9.47 5.90
C VAL A 101 -1.33 -8.19 5.18
N PHE A 102 -0.52 -7.12 5.23
CA PHE A 102 -0.80 -5.89 4.51
C PHE A 102 -0.91 -6.09 2.99
N LEU A 103 -0.03 -6.92 2.40
CA LEU A 103 -0.12 -7.29 0.99
C LEU A 103 -1.42 -8.04 0.70
N ILE A 104 -1.75 -9.04 1.52
CA ILE A 104 -2.96 -9.87 1.37
C ILE A 104 -4.22 -9.00 1.43
N ILE A 105 -4.27 -8.02 2.33
CA ILE A 105 -5.39 -7.07 2.42
C ILE A 105 -5.51 -6.25 1.13
N GLY A 106 -4.40 -5.74 0.60
CA GLY A 106 -4.44 -5.00 -0.68
C GLY A 106 -4.91 -5.87 -1.85
N VAL A 107 -4.42 -7.11 -1.93
CA VAL A 107 -4.84 -8.09 -2.93
C VAL A 107 -6.32 -8.44 -2.79
N PHE A 108 -6.81 -8.59 -1.56
CA PHE A 108 -8.23 -8.80 -1.27
C PHE A 108 -9.08 -7.67 -1.85
N PHE A 109 -8.74 -6.41 -1.58
CA PHE A 109 -9.45 -5.27 -2.17
C PHE A 109 -9.29 -5.18 -3.68
N HIS A 110 -8.19 -5.67 -4.26
CA HIS A 110 -8.04 -5.68 -5.71
C HIS A 110 -9.07 -6.60 -6.39
N TYR A 111 -9.27 -7.80 -5.85
CA TYR A 111 -10.15 -8.81 -6.47
C TYR A 111 -11.61 -8.69 -6.04
N PHE A 112 -11.87 -8.50 -4.74
CA PHE A 112 -13.23 -8.62 -4.20
C PHE A 112 -14.00 -7.30 -4.09
N ASN A 113 -13.34 -6.15 -4.27
CA ASN A 113 -14.01 -4.85 -4.08
C ASN A 113 -15.22 -4.66 -5.02
N ALA A 114 -15.10 -5.06 -6.28
CA ALA A 114 -16.20 -4.95 -7.23
C ALA A 114 -17.42 -5.80 -6.83
N ASP A 115 -17.19 -7.02 -6.33
CA ASP A 115 -18.26 -7.91 -5.87
C ASP A 115 -18.92 -7.38 -4.60
N ILE A 116 -18.14 -6.86 -3.64
CA ILE A 116 -18.64 -6.25 -2.41
C ILE A 116 -19.54 -5.06 -2.75
N VAL A 117 -19.04 -4.13 -3.57
CA VAL A 117 -19.80 -2.93 -3.98
C VAL A 117 -21.07 -3.31 -4.71
N ARG A 118 -21.01 -4.29 -5.63
CA ARG A 118 -22.20 -4.78 -6.34
C ARG A 118 -23.24 -5.38 -5.40
N ASN A 119 -22.82 -6.08 -4.35
CA ASN A 119 -23.75 -6.64 -3.37
C ASN A 119 -24.39 -5.58 -2.48
N ILE A 120 -23.70 -4.46 -2.23
CA ILE A 120 -24.24 -3.32 -1.46
C ILE A 120 -25.25 -2.52 -2.28
N LEU A 121 -25.02 -2.39 -3.59
CA LEU A 121 -25.88 -1.60 -4.49
C LEU A 121 -27.13 -2.35 -5.00
N LYS A 122 -27.25 -3.64 -4.70
CA LYS A 122 -28.44 -4.46 -5.01
C LYS A 122 -29.52 -4.23 -3.96
#